data_AF-A0A2M8FNQ6-F1
#
_entry.id   AF-A0A2M8FNQ6-F1
#
_cell.length_a   1.000
_cell.length_b   1.000
_cell.length_c   1.000
_cell.angle_alpha   90.00
_cell.angle_beta   90.00
_cell.angle_gamma   90.00
#
_symmetry.space_group_name_H-M   'P 1'
#
loop_
_entity.id
_entity.type
_entity.pdbx_description
1 polymer ?
#
loop_
_entity_poly.entity_id
_entity_poly.type
_entity_poly.pdbx_seq_one_letter_code
_entity_poly.pdbx_strand_id
1 'polypeptide(L)'
;MKRYNLFLCFFLLLTINGTVYPERYLSSSPNTYTWYGSYVDMGYRYIDHWANHSYGWYLNQNGAGDGLSFNDVEASAILSHDTWTSSSVSTTDLTINYLGATTATWGNDGINTVFWAEDGDPAFEVGGPLYGINPGGITCVKVNSNYEFIEADVIMNGKKVWEIGGIDPELHDMRNCLTHEVGHTIGLGHPSSMTTPAQTMWVYVPPPDDPRDLTDDDIVGVSFLYGGKITDNRTLGGSLYFNWPISVVAGKILTLNSGSTLNFESAASLNVNGTLIANGTSTSKVTFDFISPNSTTQNGLKFNPGSSGTINNAIIKNGYYGVSVTGNPTGTTNITNSVISNSSYAMYINGNTSSNVNITGCDIGTSGGGIAFNSGVANVDGCTIHNITTYGGGAVSFNNSGGTIKNCSIQNNLVATNGISILNNS
;
A
#
# COMPACT_ATOMS: atom_id res chain seq x y z
N MET A 1 1.76 26.00 -54.92
CA MET A 1 1.95 27.27 -54.20
C MET A 1 1.63 26.99 -52.73
N LYS A 2 2.62 27.16 -51.84
CA LYS A 2 2.57 26.84 -50.40
C LYS A 2 1.46 27.60 -49.67
N ARG A 3 0.78 26.97 -48.68
CA ARG A 3 0.62 27.51 -47.31
C ARG A 3 0.42 26.36 -46.30
N TYR A 4 1.06 26.56 -45.14
CA TYR A 4 1.27 25.64 -44.02
C TYR A 4 0.32 25.95 -42.85
N ASN A 5 0.09 24.93 -42.00
CA ASN A 5 -0.10 24.93 -40.53
C ASN A 5 -1.38 25.60 -39.96
N LEU A 6 -2.03 25.07 -38.93
CA LEU A 6 -1.46 24.70 -37.63
C LEU A 6 -2.36 23.68 -36.90
N PHE A 7 -1.76 22.56 -36.51
CA PHE A 7 -2.27 21.63 -35.49
C PHE A 7 -2.33 22.36 -34.14
N LEU A 8 -3.47 22.35 -33.47
CA LEU A 8 -3.56 22.71 -32.05
C LEU A 8 -4.11 21.51 -31.29
N CYS A 9 -3.22 20.61 -30.87
CA CYS A 9 -3.54 19.63 -29.82
C CYS A 9 -3.62 20.40 -28.51
N PHE A 10 -4.83 20.62 -28.02
CA PHE A 10 -5.07 21.03 -26.64
C PHE A 10 -4.70 19.86 -25.72
N PHE A 11 -3.52 19.93 -25.09
CA PHE A 11 -3.28 19.20 -23.84
C PHE A 11 -4.05 19.95 -22.75
N LEU A 12 -5.27 19.50 -22.48
CA LEU A 12 -6.03 19.90 -21.31
C LEU A 12 -5.38 19.19 -20.10
N LEU A 13 -4.41 19.82 -19.45
CA LEU A 13 -4.04 19.47 -18.09
C LEU A 13 -5.23 19.85 -17.19
N LEU A 14 -6.17 18.91 -17.00
CA LEU A 14 -6.99 18.94 -15.80
C LEU A 14 -6.05 18.71 -14.62
N THR A 15 -5.69 19.77 -13.92
CA THR A 15 -5.44 19.68 -12.48
C THR A 15 -6.75 19.25 -11.84
N ILE A 16 -6.95 17.94 -11.70
CA ILE A 16 -8.03 17.38 -10.91
C ILE A 16 -7.69 17.74 -9.46
N ASN A 17 -8.61 18.48 -8.83
CA ASN A 17 -8.68 18.68 -7.39
C ASN A 17 -8.31 17.37 -6.68
N GLY A 18 -7.44 17.44 -5.68
CA GLY A 18 -6.96 16.25 -4.97
C GLY A 18 -8.12 15.32 -4.65
N THR A 19 -8.12 14.15 -5.29
CA THR A 19 -9.07 13.08 -4.97
C THR A 19 -8.88 12.79 -3.48
N VAL A 20 -9.90 13.05 -2.69
CA VAL A 20 -9.93 12.59 -1.31
C VAL A 20 -10.25 11.11 -1.40
N TYR A 21 -9.30 10.29 -0.99
CA TYR A 21 -9.44 8.84 -0.91
C TYR A 21 -10.20 8.53 0.37
N PRO A 22 -11.42 7.96 0.29
CA PRO A 22 -12.26 7.79 1.46
C PRO A 22 -11.65 6.81 2.45
N GLU A 23 -10.97 5.76 1.99
CA GLU A 23 -10.50 4.65 2.82
C GLU A 23 -9.61 5.12 3.97
N ARG A 24 -9.85 4.53 5.14
CA ARG A 24 -9.09 4.80 6.36
C ARG A 24 -8.64 3.49 6.99
N TYR A 25 -7.65 3.59 7.87
CA TYR A 25 -7.09 2.46 8.59
C TYR A 25 -7.20 2.70 10.10
N LEU A 26 -7.25 1.62 10.87
CA LEU A 26 -7.21 1.68 12.32
C LEU A 26 -5.80 2.03 12.82
N SER A 27 -5.77 2.81 13.89
CA SER A 27 -4.58 3.10 14.67
C SER A 27 -4.96 3.10 16.14
N SER A 28 -4.50 2.07 16.85
CA SER A 28 -4.86 1.81 18.25
C SER A 28 -3.67 2.02 19.18
N SER A 29 -3.96 2.19 20.46
CA SER A 29 -2.89 2.28 21.47
C SER A 29 -2.28 0.89 21.71
N PRO A 30 -0.94 0.73 21.60
CA PRO A 30 -0.30 -0.55 21.82
C PRO A 30 -0.59 -1.17 23.19
N ASN A 31 -0.71 -2.49 23.21
CA ASN A 31 -0.94 -3.35 24.38
C ASN A 31 -2.22 -3.02 25.17
N THR A 32 -3.14 -2.26 24.57
CA THR A 32 -4.44 -1.94 25.14
C THR A 32 -5.51 -2.68 24.35
N TYR A 33 -6.38 -3.40 25.05
CA TYR A 33 -7.58 -3.96 24.44
C TYR A 33 -8.63 -2.85 24.35
N THR A 34 -9.05 -2.49 23.15
CA THR A 34 -9.89 -1.32 22.92
C THR A 34 -10.88 -1.54 21.78
N TRP A 35 -12.00 -0.82 21.85
CA TRP A 35 -13.01 -0.69 20.80
C TRP A 35 -13.08 0.74 20.26
N TYR A 36 -12.07 1.55 20.59
CA TYR A 36 -11.89 2.90 20.07
C TYR A 36 -10.51 3.03 19.46
N GLY A 37 -10.45 3.52 18.22
CA GLY A 37 -9.21 3.79 17.51
C GLY A 37 -9.28 5.14 16.80
N SER A 38 -8.13 5.65 16.39
CA SER A 38 -8.09 6.74 15.42
C SER A 38 -8.17 6.16 14.01
N TYR A 39 -8.92 6.82 13.13
CA TYR A 39 -8.89 6.53 11.71
C TYR A 39 -7.77 7.33 11.06
N VAL A 40 -6.88 6.69 10.31
CA VAL A 40 -5.69 7.31 9.72
C VAL A 40 -5.62 7.04 8.22
N ASP A 41 -4.84 7.86 7.51
CA ASP A 41 -4.60 7.71 6.08
C ASP A 41 -3.52 6.66 5.78
N MET A 42 -3.55 6.12 4.57
CA MET A 42 -2.48 5.25 4.05
C MET A 42 -1.12 5.95 4.16
N GLY A 43 -0.12 5.20 4.63
CA GLY A 43 1.23 5.70 4.87
C GLY A 43 1.38 6.42 6.21
N TYR A 44 0.34 6.42 7.07
CA TYR A 44 0.54 6.69 8.49
C TYR A 44 1.43 5.62 9.12
N ARG A 45 2.26 6.01 10.08
CA ARG A 45 3.30 5.14 10.65
C ARG A 45 2.76 4.01 11.53
N TYR A 46 1.58 4.22 12.12
CA TYR A 46 1.04 3.36 13.16
C TYR A 46 -0.30 2.79 12.70
N ILE A 47 -0.25 1.92 11.70
CA ILE A 47 -1.43 1.27 11.13
C ILE A 47 -1.53 -0.15 11.70
N ASP A 48 -2.70 -0.46 12.25
CA ASP A 48 -2.99 -1.77 12.82
C ASP A 48 -3.16 -2.81 11.71
N HIS A 49 -2.49 -3.95 11.82
CA HIS A 49 -2.56 -5.03 10.82
C HIS A 49 -2.17 -6.39 11.38
N TRP A 50 -2.46 -7.48 10.67
CA TRP A 50 -1.98 -8.82 11.04
C TRP A 50 -0.60 -9.06 10.40
N ALA A 51 0.43 -9.35 11.21
CA ALA A 51 1.80 -9.53 10.73
C ALA A 51 1.95 -10.64 9.66
N ASN A 52 1.18 -11.73 9.79
CA ASN A 52 1.28 -12.90 8.92
C ASN A 52 0.24 -12.92 7.79
N HIS A 53 -0.52 -11.84 7.59
CA HIS A 53 -1.63 -11.76 6.62
C HIS A 53 -2.64 -12.93 6.80
N SER A 54 -2.74 -13.44 8.03
CA SER A 54 -3.60 -14.55 8.38
C SER A 54 -3.99 -14.48 9.84
N TYR A 55 -5.24 -14.79 10.13
CA TYR A 55 -5.70 -15.08 11.49
C TYR A 55 -6.79 -16.15 11.46
N GLY A 56 -7.02 -16.78 12.61
CA GLY A 56 -8.13 -17.69 12.81
C GLY A 56 -9.13 -17.12 13.80
N TRP A 57 -10.40 -17.49 13.65
CA TRP A 57 -11.49 -16.99 14.48
C TRP A 57 -12.45 -18.12 14.88
N TYR A 58 -13.16 -17.92 15.97
CA TYR A 58 -14.17 -18.83 16.49
C TYR A 58 -15.55 -18.16 16.54
N LEU A 59 -16.59 -18.97 16.38
CA LEU A 59 -17.97 -18.52 16.57
C LEU A 59 -18.46 -18.95 17.95
N ASN A 60 -19.02 -18.05 18.75
CA ASN A 60 -19.65 -18.45 19.99
C ASN A 60 -20.83 -19.40 19.72
N GLN A 61 -20.86 -20.55 20.41
CA GLN A 61 -21.83 -21.62 20.18
C GLN A 61 -23.30 -21.24 20.47
N ASN A 62 -23.55 -20.15 21.19
CA ASN A 62 -24.91 -19.69 21.45
C ASN A 62 -25.54 -19.05 20.20
N GLY A 63 -24.73 -18.70 19.19
CA GLY A 63 -25.19 -18.06 17.96
C GLY A 63 -25.78 -16.66 18.21
N ALA A 64 -26.62 -16.21 17.28
CA ALA A 64 -27.22 -14.88 17.31
C ALA A 64 -28.44 -14.73 18.23
N GLY A 65 -28.99 -15.84 18.74
CA GLY A 65 -30.33 -15.83 19.32
C GLY A 65 -31.41 -15.55 18.27
N ASP A 66 -32.64 -15.27 18.68
CA ASP A 66 -33.70 -14.69 17.84
C ASP A 66 -34.28 -15.53 16.68
N GLY A 67 -34.15 -16.85 16.75
CA GLY A 67 -34.81 -17.76 15.81
C GLY A 67 -33.98 -18.13 14.58
N LEU A 68 -32.76 -17.58 14.45
CA LEU A 68 -31.77 -18.08 13.52
C LEU A 68 -31.13 -19.37 14.07
N SER A 69 -30.94 -20.37 13.21
CA SER A 69 -30.21 -21.57 13.63
C SER A 69 -28.72 -21.28 13.71
N PHE A 70 -27.99 -21.97 14.59
CA PHE A 70 -26.53 -21.85 14.67
C PHE A 70 -25.87 -22.06 13.31
N ASN A 71 -26.35 -23.01 12.51
CA ASN A 71 -25.81 -23.29 11.18
C ASN A 71 -25.97 -22.10 10.21
N ASP A 72 -27.09 -21.37 10.31
CA ASP A 72 -27.33 -20.20 9.45
C ASP A 72 -26.42 -19.02 9.86
N VAL A 73 -26.21 -18.86 11.17
CA VAL A 73 -25.27 -17.87 11.73
C VAL A 73 -23.84 -18.21 11.33
N GLU A 74 -23.43 -19.46 11.48
CA GLU A 74 -22.11 -19.97 11.09
C GLU A 74 -21.84 -19.75 9.60
N ALA A 75 -22.78 -20.16 8.73
CA ALA A 75 -22.64 -19.98 7.29
C ALA A 75 -22.50 -18.49 6.91
N SER A 76 -23.29 -17.62 7.52
CA SER A 76 -23.25 -16.17 7.27
C SER A 76 -21.96 -15.54 7.79
N ALA A 77 -21.46 -15.98 8.94
CA ALA A 77 -20.20 -15.51 9.51
C ALA A 77 -19.02 -15.94 8.65
N ILE A 78 -18.97 -17.19 8.18
CA ILE A 78 -17.95 -17.66 7.23
C ILE A 78 -17.96 -16.81 5.97
N LEU A 79 -19.13 -16.59 5.36
CA LEU A 79 -19.25 -15.77 4.14
C LEU A 79 -18.80 -14.33 4.36
N SER A 80 -19.09 -13.73 5.52
CA SER A 80 -18.66 -12.36 5.86
C SER A 80 -17.14 -12.24 5.97
N HIS A 81 -16.47 -13.26 6.51
CA HIS A 81 -15.00 -13.32 6.53
C HIS A 81 -14.42 -13.57 5.14
N ASP A 82 -14.98 -14.52 4.39
CA ASP A 82 -14.50 -14.90 3.06
C ASP A 82 -14.54 -13.73 2.06
N THR A 83 -15.49 -12.79 2.22
CA THR A 83 -15.58 -11.55 1.42
C THR A 83 -14.27 -10.76 1.38
N TRP A 84 -13.48 -10.76 2.46
CA TRP A 84 -12.24 -10.00 2.58
C TRP A 84 -10.98 -10.77 2.15
N THR A 85 -11.08 -12.08 1.94
CA THR A 85 -9.93 -12.95 1.67
C THR A 85 -9.44 -12.87 0.23
N SER A 86 -8.27 -13.44 -0.03
CA SER A 86 -7.71 -13.59 -1.38
C SER A 86 -8.60 -14.37 -2.36
N SER A 87 -9.59 -15.12 -1.86
CA SER A 87 -10.56 -15.83 -2.71
C SER A 87 -11.58 -14.88 -3.36
N SER A 88 -11.87 -13.76 -2.69
CA SER A 88 -12.81 -12.72 -3.15
C SER A 88 -12.07 -11.50 -3.71
N VAL A 89 -10.90 -11.16 -3.17
CA VAL A 89 -10.10 -10.01 -3.57
C VAL A 89 -8.73 -10.46 -4.08
N SER A 90 -8.57 -10.58 -5.39
CA SER A 90 -7.33 -11.08 -6.02
C SER A 90 -6.06 -10.26 -5.73
N THR A 91 -6.22 -9.05 -5.19
CA THR A 91 -5.14 -8.12 -4.88
C THR A 91 -4.64 -8.21 -3.45
N THR A 92 -5.28 -8.98 -2.57
CA THR A 92 -4.81 -9.26 -1.21
C THR A 92 -4.24 -10.68 -1.08
N ASP A 93 -3.32 -10.87 -0.15
CA ASP A 93 -2.82 -12.19 0.27
C ASP A 93 -3.47 -12.63 1.61
N LEU A 94 -4.50 -11.91 2.08
CA LEU A 94 -5.19 -12.15 3.34
C LEU A 94 -5.92 -13.50 3.33
N THR A 95 -5.71 -14.28 4.39
CA THR A 95 -6.45 -15.52 4.67
C THR A 95 -7.12 -15.42 6.04
N ILE A 96 -8.36 -15.88 6.14
CA ILE A 96 -9.10 -15.87 7.41
C ILE A 96 -9.69 -17.26 7.60
N ASN A 97 -9.40 -17.88 8.74
CA ASN A 97 -9.74 -19.29 8.96
C ASN A 97 -10.78 -19.44 10.06
N TYR A 98 -11.92 -20.04 9.75
CA TYR A 98 -12.86 -20.47 10.79
C TYR A 98 -12.29 -21.68 11.52
N LEU A 99 -12.13 -21.58 12.84
CA LEU A 99 -11.53 -22.59 13.70
C LEU A 99 -12.58 -23.43 14.46
N GLY A 100 -13.87 -23.16 14.24
CA GLY A 100 -14.98 -23.88 14.85
C GLY A 100 -15.75 -23.07 15.89
N ALA A 101 -16.70 -23.75 16.53
CA ALA A 101 -17.47 -23.17 17.63
C ALA A 101 -16.64 -23.07 18.91
N THR A 102 -16.95 -22.08 19.75
CA THR A 102 -16.32 -21.87 21.06
C THR A 102 -17.35 -21.51 22.13
N THR A 103 -16.96 -21.66 23.39
CA THR A 103 -17.67 -21.10 24.55
C THR A 103 -17.11 -19.75 24.99
N ALA A 104 -15.97 -19.34 24.43
CA ALA A 104 -15.37 -18.04 24.69
C ALA A 104 -16.33 -16.91 24.28
N THR A 105 -16.24 -15.81 25.01
CA THR A 105 -16.93 -14.55 24.72
C THR A 105 -15.92 -13.55 24.18
N TRP A 106 -16.28 -12.27 24.15
CA TRP A 106 -15.31 -11.20 23.96
C TRP A 106 -14.43 -11.02 25.21
N GLY A 107 -13.18 -10.62 25.02
CA GLY A 107 -12.24 -10.39 26.12
C GLY A 107 -10.82 -10.21 25.65
N ASN A 108 -9.88 -10.10 26.59
CA ASN A 108 -8.44 -10.12 26.29
C ASN A 108 -7.88 -11.49 26.68
N ASP A 109 -8.23 -12.50 25.90
CA ASP A 109 -7.95 -13.92 26.17
C ASP A 109 -7.13 -14.60 25.05
N GLY A 110 -6.85 -13.88 23.96
CA GLY A 110 -6.10 -14.34 22.80
C GLY A 110 -6.94 -15.17 21.82
N ILE A 111 -8.27 -15.13 21.92
CA ILE A 111 -9.18 -15.88 21.06
C ILE A 111 -10.03 -14.89 20.26
N ASN A 112 -9.77 -14.78 18.96
CA ASN A 112 -10.62 -13.97 18.08
C ASN A 112 -12.02 -14.57 17.99
N THR A 113 -13.00 -13.95 18.64
CA THR A 113 -14.34 -14.50 18.80
C THR A 113 -15.39 -13.61 18.14
N VAL A 114 -16.31 -14.22 17.39
CA VAL A 114 -17.58 -13.58 17.02
C VAL A 114 -18.63 -13.99 18.05
N PHE A 115 -19.21 -13.01 18.74
CA PHE A 115 -20.09 -13.21 19.87
C PHE A 115 -21.31 -12.27 19.80
N TRP A 116 -22.49 -12.76 20.16
CA TRP A 116 -23.68 -11.94 20.34
C TRP A 116 -23.86 -11.63 21.83
N ALA A 117 -23.73 -10.36 22.18
CA ALA A 117 -23.94 -9.89 23.54
C ALA A 117 -25.45 -9.80 23.82
N GLU A 118 -25.88 -10.50 24.88
CA GLU A 118 -27.27 -10.59 25.29
C GLU A 118 -27.59 -9.74 26.53
N ASP A 119 -28.86 -9.71 26.93
CA ASP A 119 -29.29 -9.05 28.16
C ASP A 119 -28.49 -9.52 29.38
N GLY A 120 -27.88 -8.56 30.08
CA GLY A 120 -27.01 -8.81 31.23
C GLY A 120 -25.52 -8.99 30.89
N ASP A 121 -25.13 -8.91 29.62
CA ASP A 121 -23.71 -8.93 29.23
C ASP A 121 -23.00 -7.62 29.63
N PRO A 122 -21.76 -7.68 30.16
CA PRO A 122 -20.94 -6.51 30.46
C PRO A 122 -20.75 -5.55 29.28
N ALA A 123 -20.97 -5.99 28.04
CA ALA A 123 -20.93 -5.13 26.85
C ALA A 123 -21.94 -3.97 26.93
N PHE A 124 -23.05 -4.17 27.64
CA PHE A 124 -24.10 -3.16 27.84
C PHE A 124 -23.98 -2.40 29.17
N GLU A 125 -22.97 -2.68 30.00
CA GLU A 125 -22.75 -1.99 31.26
C GLU A 125 -21.91 -0.72 31.09
N VAL A 126 -21.87 0.15 32.10
CA VAL A 126 -21.07 1.40 32.04
C VAL A 126 -19.60 1.06 31.76
N GLY A 127 -19.08 1.55 30.64
CA GLY A 127 -17.71 1.27 30.20
C GLY A 127 -17.57 0.06 29.29
N GLY A 128 -18.67 -0.64 29.00
CA GLY A 128 -18.73 -1.69 27.98
C GLY A 128 -18.84 -1.13 26.55
N PRO A 129 -18.42 -1.91 25.54
CA PRO A 129 -18.35 -1.48 24.15
C PRO A 129 -19.69 -1.10 23.49
N LEU A 130 -20.82 -1.62 23.96
CA LEU A 130 -22.16 -1.31 23.42
C LEU A 130 -22.92 -0.28 24.26
N TYR A 131 -22.32 0.22 25.34
CA TYR A 131 -22.99 1.12 26.28
C TYR A 131 -23.34 2.48 25.66
N GLY A 132 -24.65 2.79 25.62
CA GLY A 132 -25.15 4.12 25.24
C GLY A 132 -25.15 4.45 23.75
N ILE A 133 -24.60 3.58 22.89
CA ILE A 133 -24.46 3.84 21.44
C ILE A 133 -25.34 2.94 20.54
N ASN A 134 -25.86 1.82 21.06
CA ASN A 134 -26.77 0.88 20.38
C ASN A 134 -26.41 0.50 18.90
N PRO A 135 -25.15 0.18 18.57
CA PRO A 135 -24.75 -0.18 17.22
C PRO A 135 -25.23 -1.60 16.86
N GLY A 136 -25.08 -1.98 15.58
CA GLY A 136 -25.31 -3.36 15.10
C GLY A 136 -24.27 -4.33 15.65
N GLY A 137 -23.01 -3.95 15.56
CA GLY A 137 -21.89 -4.65 16.16
C GLY A 137 -20.78 -3.66 16.54
N ILE A 138 -19.71 -4.20 17.11
CA ILE A 138 -18.49 -3.47 17.37
C ILE A 138 -17.31 -4.44 17.43
N THR A 139 -16.21 -4.06 16.80
CA THR A 139 -14.95 -4.80 16.87
C THR A 139 -14.06 -4.26 17.99
N CYS A 140 -13.59 -5.17 18.84
CA CYS A 140 -12.57 -4.92 19.85
C CYS A 140 -11.24 -5.48 19.36
N VAL A 141 -10.15 -4.73 19.50
CA VAL A 141 -8.83 -5.14 19.06
C VAL A 141 -7.77 -4.94 20.13
N LYS A 142 -6.70 -5.74 20.01
CA LYS A 142 -5.46 -5.53 20.74
C LYS A 142 -4.27 -5.68 19.80
N VAL A 143 -3.40 -4.69 19.83
CA VAL A 143 -2.17 -4.67 19.03
C VAL A 143 -0.92 -4.70 19.93
N ASN A 144 0.19 -5.23 19.41
CA ASN A 144 1.49 -5.18 20.08
C ASN A 144 2.18 -3.81 19.88
N SER A 145 3.43 -3.67 20.33
CA SER A 145 4.22 -2.44 20.17
C SER A 145 4.57 -2.07 18.72
N ASN A 146 4.40 -3.00 17.78
CA ASN A 146 4.61 -2.81 16.35
C ASN A 146 3.30 -2.52 15.61
N TYR A 147 2.19 -2.33 16.33
CA TYR A 147 0.84 -2.17 15.74
C TYR A 147 0.39 -3.43 14.98
N GLU A 148 0.88 -4.60 15.38
CA GLU A 148 0.42 -5.87 14.84
C GLU A 148 -0.69 -6.43 15.75
N PHE A 149 -1.82 -6.83 15.19
CA PHE A 149 -2.90 -7.47 15.92
C PHE A 149 -2.40 -8.74 16.61
N ILE A 150 -2.79 -8.87 17.87
CA ILE A 150 -2.66 -10.08 18.68
C ILE A 150 -4.04 -10.75 18.78
N GLU A 151 -5.10 -9.95 18.80
CA GLU A 151 -6.46 -10.36 19.08
C GLU A 151 -7.46 -9.36 18.48
N ALA A 152 -8.56 -9.86 17.95
CA ALA A 152 -9.69 -9.10 17.44
C ALA A 152 -11.01 -9.87 17.67
N ASP A 153 -11.89 -9.32 18.49
CA ASP A 153 -13.23 -9.84 18.74
C ASP A 153 -14.29 -9.01 18.02
N VAL A 154 -15.35 -9.67 17.58
CA VAL A 154 -16.55 -9.02 17.06
C VAL A 154 -17.70 -9.25 18.02
N ILE A 155 -18.24 -8.15 18.55
CA ILE A 155 -19.37 -8.16 19.47
C ILE A 155 -20.60 -7.66 18.73
N MET A 156 -21.49 -8.57 18.38
CA MET A 156 -22.78 -8.28 17.79
C MET A 156 -23.80 -7.96 18.87
N ASN A 157 -24.71 -7.03 18.60
CA ASN A 157 -25.73 -6.62 19.56
C ASN A 157 -26.93 -7.60 19.52
N GLY A 158 -27.00 -8.52 20.48
CA GLY A 158 -28.09 -9.50 20.62
C GLY A 158 -29.45 -8.90 21.00
N LYS A 159 -29.53 -7.61 21.37
CA LYS A 159 -30.82 -6.92 21.60
C LYS A 159 -31.53 -6.52 20.30
N LYS A 160 -30.88 -6.71 19.14
CA LYS A 160 -31.45 -6.42 17.83
C LYS A 160 -32.02 -7.70 17.23
N VAL A 161 -33.16 -7.59 16.57
CA VAL A 161 -33.71 -8.70 15.79
C VAL A 161 -32.93 -8.79 14.47
N TRP A 162 -32.26 -9.92 14.30
CA TRP A 162 -31.41 -10.20 13.14
C TRP A 162 -32.17 -10.98 12.07
N GLU A 163 -31.83 -10.71 10.82
CA GLU A 163 -32.18 -11.58 9.70
C GLU A 163 -30.97 -11.90 8.84
N ILE A 164 -31.17 -12.88 7.97
CA ILE A 164 -30.23 -13.26 6.91
C ILE A 164 -30.98 -13.05 5.61
N GLY A 165 -30.66 -11.99 4.87
CA GLY A 165 -31.38 -11.73 3.62
C GLY A 165 -31.46 -10.27 3.24
N GLY A 166 -31.55 -9.35 4.20
CA GLY A 166 -31.71 -7.91 3.91
C GLY A 166 -33.02 -7.68 3.15
N ILE A 167 -34.02 -8.51 3.43
CA ILE A 167 -35.31 -8.53 2.73
C ILE A 167 -36.32 -7.71 3.53
N ASP A 168 -36.25 -7.77 4.85
CA ASP A 168 -37.13 -7.03 5.74
C ASP A 168 -36.44 -5.72 6.18
N PRO A 169 -36.89 -4.56 5.69
CA PRO A 169 -36.30 -3.27 6.06
C PRO A 169 -36.53 -2.89 7.53
N GLU A 170 -37.35 -3.65 8.27
CA GLU A 170 -37.55 -3.48 9.71
C GLU A 170 -36.56 -4.32 10.55
N LEU A 171 -35.82 -5.25 9.93
CA LEU A 171 -34.85 -6.13 10.58
C LEU A 171 -33.40 -5.71 10.26
N HIS A 172 -32.46 -6.17 11.09
CA HIS A 172 -31.04 -5.89 10.85
C HIS A 172 -30.41 -7.01 10.02
N ASP A 173 -29.79 -6.66 8.90
CA ASP A 173 -29.03 -7.62 8.10
C ASP A 173 -27.73 -8.00 8.82
N MET A 174 -27.72 -9.22 9.35
CA MET A 174 -26.58 -9.78 10.07
C MET A 174 -25.34 -9.87 9.20
N ARG A 175 -25.50 -10.24 7.92
CA ARG A 175 -24.34 -10.41 7.03
C ARG A 175 -23.71 -9.06 6.67
N ASN A 176 -24.52 -8.03 6.42
CA ASN A 176 -24.02 -6.68 6.18
C ASN A 176 -23.22 -6.18 7.39
N CYS A 177 -23.83 -6.19 8.58
CA CYS A 177 -23.19 -5.75 9.80
C CYS A 177 -21.92 -6.55 10.12
N LEU A 178 -21.95 -7.87 10.00
CA LEU A 178 -20.78 -8.70 10.29
C LEU A 178 -19.66 -8.49 9.26
N THR A 179 -19.98 -8.29 7.99
CA THR A 179 -18.95 -7.99 6.96
C THR A 179 -18.26 -6.66 7.26
N HIS A 180 -19.00 -5.66 7.74
CA HIS A 180 -18.45 -4.40 8.23
C HIS A 180 -17.51 -4.60 9.44
N GLU A 181 -17.97 -5.30 10.48
CA GLU A 181 -17.15 -5.53 11.67
C GLU A 181 -15.88 -6.34 11.37
N VAL A 182 -15.95 -7.30 10.45
CA VAL A 182 -14.76 -8.03 9.97
C VAL A 182 -13.77 -7.09 9.27
N GLY A 183 -14.22 -6.05 8.59
CA GLY A 183 -13.32 -5.04 8.05
C GLY A 183 -12.48 -4.36 9.16
N HIS A 184 -13.06 -4.15 10.34
CA HIS A 184 -12.31 -3.67 11.49
C HIS A 184 -11.33 -4.71 12.07
N THR A 185 -11.65 -6.02 12.05
CA THR A 185 -10.73 -7.06 12.53
C THR A 185 -9.48 -7.20 11.66
N ILE A 186 -9.52 -6.64 10.45
CA ILE A 186 -8.40 -6.58 9.51
C ILE A 186 -7.77 -5.18 9.43
N GLY A 187 -8.15 -4.25 10.31
CA GLY A 187 -7.48 -2.95 10.41
C GLY A 187 -8.03 -1.86 9.50
N LEU A 188 -9.18 -2.06 8.84
CA LEU A 188 -9.87 -0.98 8.13
C LEU A 188 -10.64 -0.10 9.11
N GLY A 189 -10.60 1.20 8.89
CA GLY A 189 -11.43 2.18 9.59
C GLY A 189 -12.66 2.55 8.78
N HIS A 190 -13.57 3.34 9.39
CA HIS A 190 -14.64 3.96 8.63
C HIS A 190 -14.08 4.96 7.61
N PRO A 191 -14.59 5.00 6.38
CA PRO A 191 -14.10 5.94 5.39
C PRO A 191 -14.48 7.36 5.77
N SER A 192 -13.68 8.33 5.34
CA SER A 192 -13.88 9.75 5.64
C SER A 192 -15.10 10.36 4.95
N SER A 193 -15.63 9.69 3.93
CA SER A 193 -16.84 10.07 3.21
C SER A 193 -17.50 8.86 2.55
N MET A 194 -18.82 8.91 2.41
CA MET A 194 -19.58 7.89 1.70
C MET A 194 -19.45 8.02 0.18
N THR A 195 -19.36 6.90 -0.54
CA THR A 195 -19.46 6.81 -2.00
C THR A 195 -20.84 6.34 -2.45
N THR A 196 -21.07 6.23 -3.75
CA THR A 196 -22.28 5.59 -4.30
C THR A 196 -21.86 4.51 -5.30
N PRO A 197 -22.13 3.22 -5.04
CA PRO A 197 -22.82 2.67 -3.85
C PRO A 197 -22.05 2.94 -2.54
N ALA A 198 -22.76 2.85 -1.41
CA ALA A 198 -22.15 3.00 -0.09
C ALA A 198 -21.14 1.87 0.15
N GLN A 199 -20.01 2.21 0.77
CA GLN A 199 -18.97 1.24 1.12
C GLN A 199 -19.45 0.29 2.22
N THR A 200 -18.94 -0.93 2.23
CA THR A 200 -19.20 -1.85 3.35
C THR A 200 -18.67 -1.27 4.66
N MET A 201 -17.54 -0.57 4.64
CA MET A 201 -16.98 0.11 5.82
C MET A 201 -17.69 1.41 6.22
N TRP A 202 -18.74 1.84 5.52
CA TRP A 202 -19.45 3.06 5.91
C TRP A 202 -20.26 2.86 7.21
N VAL A 203 -20.11 3.80 8.15
CA VAL A 203 -20.67 3.69 9.52
C VAL A 203 -22.20 3.67 9.57
N TYR A 204 -22.86 4.25 8.57
CA TYR A 204 -24.32 4.38 8.55
C TYR A 204 -24.86 3.95 7.21
N VAL A 205 -25.24 2.70 7.10
CA VAL A 205 -25.83 2.18 5.87
C VAL A 205 -27.35 2.48 5.87
N PRO A 206 -27.86 3.34 4.97
CA PRO A 206 -29.28 3.60 4.88
C PRO A 206 -30.01 2.49 4.12
N PRO A 207 -31.17 1.99 4.59
CA PRO A 207 -32.01 1.09 3.82
C PRO A 207 -32.39 1.70 2.45
N PRO A 208 -32.53 0.90 1.38
CA PRO A 208 -32.41 -0.57 1.32
C PRO A 208 -31.01 -1.05 0.92
N ASP A 209 -30.02 -0.16 0.87
CA ASP A 209 -28.67 -0.52 0.48
C ASP A 209 -28.07 -1.32 1.64
N ASP A 210 -27.87 -2.63 1.50
CA ASP A 210 -27.14 -3.46 2.47
C ASP A 210 -25.86 -3.97 1.78
N PRO A 211 -24.75 -3.20 1.80
CA PRO A 211 -23.54 -3.51 1.05
C PRO A 211 -22.81 -4.70 1.67
N ARG A 212 -23.25 -5.90 1.30
CA ARG A 212 -22.57 -7.18 1.56
C ARG A 212 -21.34 -7.39 0.69
N ASP A 213 -21.34 -6.70 -0.45
CA ASP A 213 -20.29 -6.77 -1.44
C ASP A 213 -19.37 -5.56 -1.28
N LEU A 214 -18.08 -5.80 -1.43
CA LEU A 214 -17.07 -4.76 -1.33
C LEU A 214 -17.18 -3.78 -2.50
N THR A 215 -17.04 -2.50 -2.17
CA THR A 215 -16.85 -1.45 -3.17
C THR A 215 -15.37 -1.28 -3.51
N ASP A 216 -15.06 -0.47 -4.51
CA ASP A 216 -13.67 -0.17 -4.90
C ASP A 216 -12.85 0.39 -3.73
N ASP A 217 -13.46 1.20 -2.85
CA ASP A 217 -12.82 1.80 -1.67
C ASP A 217 -12.40 0.72 -0.64
N ASP A 218 -13.32 -0.22 -0.36
CA ASP A 218 -13.06 -1.36 0.51
C ASP A 218 -11.92 -2.25 -0.04
N ILE A 219 -11.95 -2.51 -1.36
CA ILE A 219 -10.93 -3.28 -2.07
C ILE A 219 -9.57 -2.58 -2.02
N VAL A 220 -9.50 -1.25 -2.22
CA VAL A 220 -8.27 -0.46 -2.10
C VAL A 220 -7.69 -0.58 -0.69
N GLY A 221 -8.53 -0.45 0.34
CA GLY A 221 -8.15 -0.60 1.74
C GLY A 221 -7.44 -1.93 2.02
N VAL A 222 -8.12 -3.05 1.76
CA VAL A 222 -7.58 -4.39 2.05
C VAL A 222 -6.37 -4.74 1.16
N SER A 223 -6.37 -4.29 -0.10
CA SER A 223 -5.25 -4.52 -1.03
C SER A 223 -3.97 -3.81 -0.58
N PHE A 224 -4.10 -2.63 0.04
CA PHE A 224 -2.96 -1.93 0.61
C PHE A 224 -2.41 -2.66 1.84
N LEU A 225 -3.26 -3.01 2.80
CA LEU A 225 -2.83 -3.63 4.06
C LEU A 225 -2.18 -4.99 3.85
N TYR A 226 -2.79 -5.84 3.02
CA TYR A 226 -2.43 -7.26 2.94
C TYR A 226 -1.96 -7.71 1.56
N GLY A 227 -1.81 -6.79 0.62
CA GLY A 227 -1.09 -7.02 -0.64
C GLY A 227 0.03 -6.01 -0.89
N GLY A 228 0.10 -4.92 -0.11
CA GLY A 228 0.96 -3.78 -0.43
C GLY A 228 0.65 -3.20 -1.81
N LYS A 229 -0.60 -3.26 -2.29
CA LYS A 229 -0.95 -2.88 -3.67
C LYS A 229 -1.69 -1.54 -3.70
N ILE A 230 -1.24 -0.64 -4.57
CA ILE A 230 -1.98 0.55 -4.98
C ILE A 230 -2.77 0.15 -6.23
N THR A 231 -4.08 -0.05 -6.07
CA THR A 231 -5.00 -0.62 -7.07
C THR A 231 -5.82 0.44 -7.82
N ASP A 232 -5.67 1.70 -7.46
CA ASP A 232 -6.34 2.86 -8.01
C ASP A 232 -5.33 3.92 -8.53
N ASN A 233 -5.84 4.94 -9.23
CA ASN A 233 -5.02 6.07 -9.60
C ASN A 233 -4.96 7.03 -8.43
N ARG A 234 -3.77 7.18 -7.83
CA ARG A 234 -3.63 7.77 -6.51
C ARG A 234 -2.65 8.92 -6.46
N THR A 235 -3.00 9.99 -5.75
CA THR A 235 -2.07 11.10 -5.44
C THR A 235 -1.76 11.14 -3.96
N LEU A 236 -0.47 11.11 -3.62
CA LEU A 236 0.02 11.15 -2.23
C LEU A 236 0.74 12.46 -1.92
N GLY A 237 0.65 12.89 -0.66
CA GLY A 237 1.31 14.07 -0.14
C GLY A 237 1.82 13.88 1.29
N GLY A 238 2.78 14.71 1.70
CA GLY A 238 3.28 14.74 3.08
C GLY A 238 4.35 13.69 3.37
N SER A 239 4.53 13.38 4.66
CA SER A 239 5.49 12.38 5.14
C SER A 239 4.79 11.06 5.39
N LEU A 240 5.15 10.04 4.62
CA LEU A 240 4.57 8.71 4.63
C LEU A 240 5.59 7.67 5.07
N TYR A 241 5.10 6.61 5.70
CA TYR A 241 5.88 5.53 6.28
C TYR A 241 5.32 4.19 5.80
N PHE A 242 6.21 3.32 5.32
CA PHE A 242 5.87 1.97 4.87
C PHE A 242 6.89 0.99 5.46
N ASN A 243 6.45 0.12 6.36
CA ASN A 243 7.21 -1.00 6.91
C ASN A 243 7.03 -2.30 6.11
N TRP A 244 6.29 -2.26 5.00
CA TRP A 244 6.20 -3.32 3.99
C TRP A 244 6.39 -2.75 2.58
N PRO A 245 6.78 -3.57 1.59
CA PRO A 245 6.87 -3.14 0.20
C PRO A 245 5.52 -2.70 -0.34
N ILE A 246 5.49 -1.61 -1.10
CA ILE A 246 4.30 -1.19 -1.85
C ILE A 246 4.51 -1.32 -3.35
N SER A 247 3.43 -1.61 -4.08
CA SER A 247 3.44 -1.90 -5.50
C SER A 247 2.35 -1.13 -6.23
N VAL A 248 2.74 -0.32 -7.20
CA VAL A 248 1.79 0.28 -8.16
C VAL A 248 1.42 -0.80 -9.17
N VAL A 249 0.17 -1.25 -9.17
CA VAL A 249 -0.25 -2.32 -10.08
C VAL A 249 -0.28 -1.85 -11.54
N ALA A 250 -0.19 -2.78 -12.48
CA ALA A 250 -0.20 -2.47 -13.91
C ALA A 250 -1.44 -1.66 -14.31
N GLY A 251 -1.27 -0.66 -15.18
CA GLY A 251 -2.34 0.23 -15.63
C GLY A 251 -2.78 1.31 -14.62
N LYS A 252 -2.22 1.32 -13.39
CA LYS A 252 -2.50 2.35 -12.39
C LYS A 252 -1.37 3.36 -12.28
N ILE A 253 -1.70 4.54 -11.76
CA ILE A 253 -0.79 5.69 -11.65
C ILE A 253 -0.66 6.09 -10.20
N LEU A 254 0.56 6.09 -9.67
CA LEU A 254 0.90 6.76 -8.42
C LEU A 254 1.53 8.12 -8.72
N THR A 255 0.89 9.18 -8.25
CA THR A 255 1.39 10.56 -8.31
C THR A 255 1.83 11.01 -6.91
N LEU A 256 2.99 11.66 -6.81
CA LEU A 256 3.50 12.25 -5.58
C LEU A 256 3.52 13.77 -5.71
N ASN A 257 2.88 14.45 -4.75
CA ASN A 257 2.91 15.90 -4.65
C ASN A 257 4.35 16.39 -4.37
N SER A 258 4.67 17.59 -4.86
CA SER A 258 5.94 18.25 -4.55
C SER A 258 6.15 18.31 -3.02
N GLY A 259 7.36 17.98 -2.56
CA GLY A 259 7.72 17.98 -1.14
C GLY A 259 7.32 16.72 -0.36
N SER A 260 6.67 15.74 -1.00
CA SER A 260 6.34 14.48 -0.34
C SER A 260 7.59 13.70 0.06
N THR A 261 7.54 13.00 1.18
CA THR A 261 8.60 12.11 1.65
C THR A 261 8.02 10.73 1.91
N LEU A 262 8.55 9.71 1.25
CA LEU A 262 8.19 8.31 1.46
C LEU A 262 9.37 7.63 2.17
N ASN A 263 9.13 7.16 3.39
CA ASN A 263 10.08 6.41 4.20
C ASN A 263 9.75 4.93 4.12
N PHE A 264 10.70 4.12 3.64
CA PHE A 264 10.59 2.67 3.54
C PHE A 264 11.42 2.02 4.63
N GLU A 265 10.74 1.58 5.68
CA GLU A 265 11.32 0.87 6.82
C GLU A 265 11.41 -0.64 6.52
N SER A 266 12.06 -1.41 7.41
CA SER A 266 12.12 -2.87 7.31
C SER A 266 12.58 -3.42 5.93
N ALA A 267 13.47 -2.69 5.26
CA ALA A 267 13.97 -3.02 3.93
C ALA A 267 12.89 -3.11 2.83
N ALA A 268 11.78 -2.37 3.00
CA ALA A 268 10.71 -2.23 2.02
C ALA A 268 11.17 -1.54 0.73
N SER A 269 10.41 -1.75 -0.36
CA SER A 269 10.66 -1.17 -1.69
C SER A 269 9.41 -0.49 -2.22
N LEU A 270 9.59 0.39 -3.21
CA LEU A 270 8.51 0.79 -4.11
C LEU A 270 8.68 0.03 -5.43
N ASN A 271 7.75 -0.88 -5.71
CA ASN A 271 7.69 -1.62 -6.97
C ASN A 271 6.70 -0.93 -7.92
N VAL A 272 7.14 -0.61 -9.13
CA VAL A 272 6.32 0.06 -10.13
C VAL A 272 6.05 -0.94 -11.24
N ASN A 273 4.83 -1.47 -11.31
CA ASN A 273 4.32 -2.25 -12.43
C ASN A 273 3.40 -1.41 -13.33
N GLY A 274 2.82 -0.34 -12.79
CA GLY A 274 2.08 0.70 -13.51
C GLY A 274 2.95 1.91 -13.86
N THR A 275 2.50 3.09 -13.44
CA THR A 275 3.17 4.37 -13.70
C THR A 275 3.47 5.11 -12.40
N LEU A 276 4.68 5.64 -12.26
CA LEU A 276 5.05 6.56 -11.18
C LEU A 276 5.25 7.98 -11.72
N ILE A 277 4.64 8.96 -11.07
CA ILE A 277 4.80 10.38 -11.36
C ILE A 277 5.25 11.09 -10.07
N ALA A 278 6.54 11.37 -9.95
CA ALA A 278 7.12 12.13 -8.84
C ALA A 278 7.58 13.50 -9.34
N ASN A 279 6.70 14.51 -9.23
CA ASN A 279 6.94 15.86 -9.74
C ASN A 279 7.31 16.81 -8.60
N GLY A 280 8.57 16.73 -8.15
CA GLY A 280 9.13 17.72 -7.26
C GLY A 280 9.46 19.03 -8.00
N THR A 281 9.82 20.03 -7.21
CA THR A 281 10.44 21.28 -7.67
C THR A 281 11.84 21.41 -7.10
N SER A 282 12.66 22.32 -7.66
CA SER A 282 14.03 22.55 -7.18
C SER A 282 14.10 22.93 -5.70
N THR A 283 13.04 23.56 -5.16
CA THR A 283 12.92 23.98 -3.75
C THR A 283 12.08 23.05 -2.88
N SER A 284 11.31 22.14 -3.49
CA SER A 284 10.42 21.21 -2.80
C SER A 284 10.50 19.85 -3.48
N LYS A 285 11.58 19.12 -3.19
CA LYS A 285 11.86 17.83 -3.81
C LYS A 285 10.99 16.72 -3.24
N VAL A 286 10.63 15.75 -4.07
CA VAL A 286 10.06 14.48 -3.57
C VAL A 286 11.20 13.63 -3.02
N THR A 287 11.04 13.05 -1.83
CA THR A 287 12.07 12.22 -1.19
C THR A 287 11.62 10.78 -1.08
N PHE A 288 12.48 9.85 -1.52
CA PHE A 288 12.39 8.42 -1.27
C PHE A 288 13.56 8.03 -0.36
N ASP A 289 13.27 7.60 0.86
CA ASP A 289 14.27 7.18 1.84
C ASP A 289 14.06 5.70 2.19
N PHE A 290 15.00 4.85 1.82
CA PHE A 290 14.94 3.41 2.10
C PHE A 290 15.64 3.01 3.42
N ILE A 291 15.97 4.00 4.27
CA ILE A 291 16.61 3.91 5.59
C ILE A 291 18.04 3.37 5.56
N SER A 292 18.27 2.22 4.94
CA SER A 292 19.58 1.62 4.75
C SER A 292 19.58 0.60 3.60
N PRO A 293 20.67 0.49 2.82
CA PRO A 293 20.80 -0.56 1.82
C PRO A 293 20.70 -1.97 2.43
N ASN A 294 19.89 -2.84 1.83
CA ASN A 294 19.74 -4.23 2.26
C ASN A 294 20.06 -5.19 1.10
N SER A 295 21.13 -5.98 1.22
CA SER A 295 21.57 -6.89 0.16
C SER A 295 20.67 -8.13 -0.02
N THR A 296 19.88 -8.49 0.99
CA THR A 296 18.99 -9.66 0.96
C THR A 296 17.72 -9.36 0.19
N THR A 297 17.03 -8.25 0.50
CA THR A 297 15.80 -7.83 -0.21
C THR A 297 16.08 -6.96 -1.42
N GLN A 298 17.31 -6.46 -1.53
CA GLN A 298 17.74 -5.50 -2.55
C GLN A 298 16.77 -4.31 -2.64
N ASN A 299 16.49 -3.67 -1.51
CA ASN A 299 15.51 -2.59 -1.40
C ASN A 299 15.80 -1.39 -2.33
N GLY A 300 14.75 -0.69 -2.76
CA GLY A 300 14.91 0.46 -3.64
C GLY A 300 13.66 0.87 -4.41
N LEU A 301 13.82 1.83 -5.32
CA LEU A 301 12.80 2.22 -6.29
C LEU A 301 12.93 1.35 -7.55
N LYS A 302 11.95 0.49 -7.82
CA LYS A 302 12.06 -0.58 -8.82
C LYS A 302 11.00 -0.42 -9.91
N PHE A 303 11.43 -0.06 -11.11
CA PHE A 303 10.62 -0.13 -12.32
C PHE A 303 10.72 -1.52 -12.92
N ASN A 304 9.61 -2.26 -12.88
CA ASN A 304 9.52 -3.62 -13.38
C ASN A 304 9.17 -3.65 -14.89
N PRO A 305 9.29 -4.79 -15.57
CA PRO A 305 8.92 -4.90 -16.98
C PRO A 305 7.48 -4.43 -17.21
N GLY A 306 7.27 -3.65 -18.27
CA GLY A 306 5.97 -3.11 -18.61
C GLY A 306 5.57 -1.82 -17.87
N SER A 307 6.39 -1.32 -16.95
CA SER A 307 6.14 -0.06 -16.24
C SER A 307 6.49 1.19 -17.05
N SER A 308 6.22 2.36 -16.48
CA SER A 308 6.73 3.66 -16.95
C SER A 308 6.84 4.67 -15.80
N GLY A 309 7.46 5.82 -16.03
CA GLY A 309 7.39 6.88 -15.03
C GLY A 309 8.16 8.15 -15.33
N THR A 310 7.90 9.16 -14.52
CA THR A 310 8.64 10.44 -14.49
C THR A 310 9.00 10.76 -13.06
N ILE A 311 10.29 11.00 -12.83
CA ILE A 311 10.84 11.45 -11.56
C ILE A 311 11.59 12.75 -11.84
N ASN A 312 11.09 13.86 -11.35
CA ASN A 312 11.68 15.18 -11.55
C ASN A 312 11.92 15.86 -10.19
N ASN A 313 13.12 16.41 -10.00
CA ASN A 313 13.54 17.03 -8.75
C ASN A 313 13.25 16.14 -7.52
N ALA A 314 13.79 14.93 -7.51
CA ALA A 314 13.68 14.03 -6.37
C ALA A 314 15.00 13.88 -5.60
N ILE A 315 14.90 13.35 -4.37
CA ILE A 315 16.01 12.81 -3.58
C ILE A 315 15.71 11.33 -3.38
N ILE A 316 16.60 10.46 -3.83
CA ILE A 316 16.47 9.01 -3.71
C ILE A 316 17.70 8.51 -2.96
N LYS A 317 17.50 7.91 -1.79
CA LYS A 317 18.62 7.56 -0.92
C LYS A 317 18.44 6.30 -0.11
N ASN A 318 19.57 5.76 0.34
CA ASN A 318 19.66 4.66 1.30
C ASN A 318 19.07 3.33 0.81
N GLY A 319 18.89 3.14 -0.51
CA GLY A 319 18.45 1.86 -1.07
C GLY A 319 19.62 0.97 -1.49
N TYR A 320 19.44 -0.35 -1.54
CA TYR A 320 20.39 -1.22 -2.26
C TYR A 320 20.48 -0.78 -3.72
N TYR A 321 19.33 -0.58 -4.37
CA TYR A 321 19.23 0.17 -5.61
C TYR A 321 18.63 1.55 -5.28
N GLY A 322 19.30 2.63 -5.67
CA GLY A 322 18.66 3.95 -5.68
C GLY A 322 17.47 3.89 -6.64
N VAL A 323 17.75 3.63 -7.91
CA VAL A 323 16.74 3.28 -8.92
C VAL A 323 17.16 2.01 -9.66
N SER A 324 16.23 1.06 -9.80
CA SER A 324 16.38 -0.11 -10.65
C SER A 324 15.36 -0.07 -11.78
N VAL A 325 15.79 -0.38 -12.99
CA VAL A 325 14.91 -0.65 -14.13
C VAL A 325 15.22 -2.06 -14.62
N THR A 326 14.22 -2.94 -14.62
CA THR A 326 14.37 -4.33 -15.06
C THR A 326 13.47 -4.63 -16.24
N GLY A 327 14.05 -5.22 -17.30
CA GLY A 327 13.36 -5.46 -18.56
C GLY A 327 12.99 -4.18 -19.30
N ASN A 328 12.13 -4.29 -20.32
CA ASN A 328 11.66 -3.15 -21.09
C ASN A 328 10.47 -2.47 -20.41
N PRO A 329 10.55 -1.17 -20.09
CA PRO A 329 9.36 -0.34 -19.84
C PRO A 329 8.43 -0.33 -21.06
N THR A 330 7.10 -0.24 -20.87
CA THR A 330 6.16 -0.02 -21.99
C THR A 330 6.11 1.43 -22.43
N GLY A 331 6.39 2.35 -21.50
CA GLY A 331 6.51 3.77 -21.74
C GLY A 331 7.95 4.26 -21.63
N THR A 332 8.10 5.57 -21.38
CA THR A 332 9.41 6.13 -21.01
C THR A 332 9.56 6.16 -19.50
N THR A 333 10.80 5.99 -19.04
CA THR A 333 11.19 6.22 -17.65
C THR A 333 12.16 7.39 -17.63
N ASN A 334 11.67 8.56 -17.24
CA ASN A 334 12.46 9.79 -17.21
C ASN A 334 12.85 10.12 -15.77
N ILE A 335 14.14 10.28 -15.52
CA ILE A 335 14.69 10.68 -14.22
C ILE A 335 15.48 11.96 -14.43
N THR A 336 14.98 13.07 -13.90
CA THR A 336 15.53 14.40 -14.18
C THR A 336 15.77 15.21 -12.92
N ASN A 337 16.83 16.02 -12.92
CA ASN A 337 17.17 17.00 -11.86
C ASN A 337 17.18 16.40 -10.43
N SER A 338 17.46 15.11 -10.32
CA SER A 338 17.30 14.33 -9.10
C SER A 338 18.64 13.99 -8.47
N VAL A 339 18.64 13.80 -7.15
CA VAL A 339 19.81 13.39 -6.37
C VAL A 339 19.66 11.92 -6.01
N ILE A 340 20.66 11.11 -6.29
CA ILE A 340 20.67 9.67 -5.96
C ILE A 340 21.93 9.36 -5.16
N SER A 341 21.77 8.89 -3.93
CA SER A 341 22.91 8.75 -3.00
C SER A 341 22.77 7.67 -1.93
N ASN A 342 23.88 7.34 -1.26
CA ASN A 342 23.95 6.37 -0.17
C ASN A 342 23.38 4.99 -0.53
N SER A 343 23.56 4.58 -1.79
CA SER A 343 23.04 3.31 -2.28
C SER A 343 24.14 2.30 -2.58
N SER A 344 23.82 0.99 -2.59
CA SER A 344 24.78 -0.01 -3.06
C SER A 344 25.04 0.14 -4.55
N TYR A 345 24.00 0.43 -5.33
CA TYR A 345 24.08 0.97 -6.69
C TYR A 345 23.17 2.19 -6.77
N ALA A 346 23.69 3.33 -7.18
CA ALA A 346 22.84 4.50 -7.37
C ALA A 346 21.79 4.23 -8.46
N MET A 347 22.20 3.66 -9.60
CA MET A 347 21.25 3.16 -10.60
C MET A 347 21.68 1.83 -11.19
N TYR A 348 20.69 0.96 -11.41
CA TYR A 348 20.88 -0.37 -11.99
C TYR A 348 19.88 -0.62 -13.11
N ILE A 349 20.36 -0.70 -14.35
CA ILE A 349 19.55 -0.89 -15.56
C ILE A 349 19.83 -2.29 -16.09
N ASN A 350 18.87 -3.20 -15.95
CA ASN A 350 19.04 -4.62 -16.24
C ASN A 350 18.07 -5.12 -17.31
N GLY A 351 18.57 -5.65 -18.42
CA GLY A 351 17.72 -6.27 -19.45
C GLY A 351 16.81 -5.31 -20.21
N ASN A 352 16.96 -3.99 -20.04
CA ASN A 352 16.26 -3.00 -20.86
C ASN A 352 16.93 -2.89 -22.22
N THR A 353 16.32 -3.41 -23.28
CA THR A 353 16.89 -3.36 -24.63
C THR A 353 16.45 -2.12 -25.42
N SER A 354 15.60 -1.27 -24.82
CA SER A 354 15.00 -0.09 -25.45
C SER A 354 15.66 1.21 -24.99
N SER A 355 15.75 2.22 -25.86
CA SER A 355 16.29 3.55 -25.52
C SER A 355 15.29 4.47 -24.81
N ASN A 356 14.42 3.91 -23.98
CA ASN A 356 13.28 4.58 -23.33
C ASN A 356 13.52 4.96 -21.87
N VAL A 357 14.72 4.69 -21.33
CA VAL A 357 15.16 5.18 -20.02
C VAL A 357 16.05 6.40 -20.24
N ASN A 358 15.66 7.55 -19.69
CA ASN A 358 16.37 8.80 -19.83
C ASN A 358 16.73 9.36 -18.45
N ILE A 359 18.00 9.67 -18.25
CA ILE A 359 18.55 10.22 -17.02
C ILE A 359 19.20 11.56 -17.39
N THR A 360 18.68 12.66 -16.85
CA THR A 360 19.10 14.00 -17.30
C THR A 360 19.28 14.97 -16.14
N GLY A 361 20.45 15.64 -16.07
CA GLY A 361 20.70 16.67 -15.06
C GLY A 361 20.72 16.14 -13.62
N CYS A 362 20.98 14.85 -13.43
CA CYS A 362 20.98 14.22 -12.11
C CYS A 362 22.34 14.34 -11.41
N ASP A 363 22.31 14.38 -10.09
CA ASP A 363 23.48 14.30 -9.22
C ASP A 363 23.53 12.92 -8.56
N ILE A 364 24.53 12.12 -8.91
CA ILE A 364 24.59 10.68 -8.64
C ILE A 364 25.89 10.40 -7.90
N GLY A 365 25.83 10.12 -6.60
CA GLY A 365 27.07 9.96 -5.89
C GLY A 365 26.98 9.52 -4.45
N THR A 366 28.16 9.43 -3.81
CA THR A 366 28.30 8.97 -2.41
C THR A 366 27.62 7.60 -2.23
N SER A 367 27.98 6.66 -3.10
CA SER A 367 27.32 5.35 -3.20
C SER A 367 28.39 4.27 -3.44
N GLY A 368 28.05 3.01 -3.14
CA GLY A 368 28.92 1.88 -3.43
C GLY A 368 29.22 1.76 -4.92
N GLY A 369 28.19 1.78 -5.77
CA GLY A 369 28.25 1.78 -7.22
C GLY A 369 27.52 2.99 -7.81
N GLY A 370 27.97 3.46 -8.98
CA GLY A 370 27.34 4.56 -9.70
C GLY A 370 26.19 4.08 -10.58
N ILE A 371 26.34 4.19 -11.90
CA ILE A 371 25.37 3.71 -12.89
C ILE A 371 25.84 2.38 -13.46
N ALA A 372 25.06 1.32 -13.30
CA ALA A 372 25.36 0.02 -13.87
C ALA A 372 24.34 -0.37 -14.94
N PHE A 373 24.84 -0.59 -16.16
CA PHE A 373 24.11 -1.17 -17.28
C PHE A 373 24.46 -2.66 -17.39
N ASN A 374 23.47 -3.53 -17.23
CA ASN A 374 23.65 -4.97 -17.35
C ASN A 374 22.66 -5.53 -18.38
N SER A 375 23.13 -5.78 -19.60
CA SER A 375 22.25 -6.09 -20.74
C SER A 375 21.16 -5.03 -20.94
N GLY A 376 21.48 -3.78 -20.57
CA GLY A 376 20.57 -2.64 -20.51
C GLY A 376 20.97 -1.51 -21.47
N VAL A 377 20.03 -0.62 -21.78
CA VAL A 377 20.20 0.57 -22.60
C VAL A 377 19.55 1.74 -21.85
N ALA A 378 20.25 2.87 -21.71
CA ALA A 378 19.64 4.14 -21.33
C ALA A 378 20.43 5.32 -21.88
N ASN A 379 19.83 6.51 -21.81
CA ASN A 379 20.46 7.76 -22.18
C ASN A 379 20.78 8.55 -20.90
N VAL A 380 22.04 8.91 -20.71
CA VAL A 380 22.52 9.73 -19.58
C VAL A 380 23.06 11.04 -20.15
N ASP A 381 22.50 12.16 -19.73
CA ASP A 381 22.86 13.48 -20.22
C ASP A 381 22.99 14.51 -19.09
N GLY A 382 24.04 15.33 -19.11
CA GLY A 382 24.18 16.46 -18.20
C GLY A 382 24.27 16.08 -16.72
N CYS A 383 24.66 14.84 -16.38
CA CYS A 383 24.69 14.35 -15.01
C CYS A 383 26.06 14.56 -14.35
N THR A 384 26.08 14.71 -13.03
CA THR A 384 27.31 14.64 -12.23
C THR A 384 27.37 13.30 -11.52
N ILE A 385 28.46 12.57 -11.66
CA ILE A 385 28.66 11.24 -11.08
C ILE A 385 29.92 11.28 -10.21
N HIS A 386 29.78 11.09 -8.90
CA HIS A 386 30.89 11.36 -7.99
C HIS A 386 30.93 10.50 -6.72
N ASN A 387 32.10 10.44 -6.08
CA ASN A 387 32.29 9.78 -4.78
C ASN A 387 31.79 8.31 -4.75
N ILE A 388 32.06 7.53 -5.81
CA ILE A 388 31.73 6.11 -5.88
C ILE A 388 32.87 5.25 -5.27
N THR A 389 32.53 4.26 -4.41
CA THR A 389 33.48 3.65 -3.47
C THR A 389 33.71 2.12 -3.52
N THR A 390 32.95 1.30 -4.27
CA THR A 390 33.07 -0.19 -4.21
C THR A 390 33.21 -0.93 -5.57
N TYR A 391 33.36 -2.26 -5.49
CA TYR A 391 33.78 -3.24 -6.52
C TYR A 391 32.71 -3.57 -7.58
N GLY A 392 33.13 -3.69 -8.86
CA GLY A 392 32.37 -4.40 -9.91
C GLY A 392 31.88 -3.54 -11.08
N GLY A 393 31.96 -2.22 -10.98
CA GLY A 393 31.61 -1.31 -12.07
C GLY A 393 32.20 0.06 -11.81
N GLY A 394 32.57 0.78 -12.88
CA GLY A 394 33.05 2.14 -12.75
C GLY A 394 32.00 3.07 -12.12
N ALA A 395 32.32 4.37 -12.03
CA ALA A 395 31.28 5.37 -11.80
C ALA A 395 30.14 5.20 -12.82
N VAL A 396 30.49 4.72 -14.03
CA VAL A 396 29.55 4.07 -14.94
C VAL A 396 30.11 2.72 -15.43
N SER A 397 29.28 1.68 -15.50
CA SER A 397 29.66 0.37 -16.07
C SER A 397 28.69 -0.11 -17.14
N PHE A 398 29.25 -0.65 -18.22
CA PHE A 398 28.53 -1.30 -19.31
C PHE A 398 28.89 -2.78 -19.35
N ASN A 399 27.91 -3.67 -19.17
CA ASN A 399 28.07 -5.11 -19.35
C ASN A 399 27.06 -5.63 -20.38
N ASN A 400 27.53 -6.00 -21.58
CA ASN A 400 26.68 -6.47 -22.70
C ASN A 400 25.52 -5.49 -23.02
N SER A 401 25.79 -4.19 -22.99
CA SER A 401 24.81 -3.12 -22.85
C SER A 401 25.02 -2.02 -23.89
N GLY A 402 23.96 -1.29 -24.21
CA GLY A 402 24.02 -0.10 -25.04
C GLY A 402 23.75 1.17 -24.24
N GLY A 403 23.64 2.30 -24.95
CA GLY A 403 23.24 3.57 -24.35
C GLY A 403 24.16 4.73 -24.70
N THR A 404 23.84 5.90 -24.17
CA THR A 404 24.65 7.10 -24.39
C THR A 404 24.97 7.79 -23.07
N ILE A 405 26.18 8.35 -22.97
CA ILE A 405 26.60 9.25 -21.89
C ILE A 405 27.10 10.52 -22.56
N LYS A 406 26.48 11.65 -22.25
CA LYS A 406 26.79 12.94 -22.87
C LYS A 406 26.79 14.03 -21.81
N ASN A 407 27.69 15.01 -21.97
CA ASN A 407 27.74 16.19 -21.11
C ASN A 407 27.83 15.90 -19.60
N CYS A 408 28.33 14.71 -19.21
CA CYS A 408 28.43 14.32 -17.82
C CYS A 408 29.79 14.68 -17.21
N SER A 409 29.78 15.06 -15.93
CA SER A 409 31.01 15.15 -15.12
C SER A 409 31.17 13.87 -14.29
N ILE A 410 32.34 13.25 -14.33
CA ILE A 410 32.67 12.05 -13.54
C ILE A 410 33.90 12.36 -12.70
N GLN A 411 33.75 12.43 -11.38
CA GLN A 411 34.79 12.97 -10.49
C GLN A 411 34.90 12.26 -9.14
N ASN A 412 36.09 12.30 -8.52
CA ASN A 412 36.33 11.87 -7.13
C ASN A 412 35.90 10.41 -6.81
N ASN A 413 36.07 9.48 -7.75
CA ASN A 413 35.73 8.08 -7.54
C ASN A 413 36.95 7.32 -7.00
N LEU A 414 36.80 6.68 -5.83
CA LEU A 414 37.92 6.31 -4.96
C LEU A 414 38.42 4.87 -5.13
N VAL A 415 37.59 3.96 -5.64
CA VAL A 415 37.93 2.52 -5.74
C VAL A 415 37.44 1.88 -7.05
N ALA A 416 36.80 2.66 -7.93
CA ALA A 416 36.46 2.18 -9.26
C ALA A 416 37.76 1.97 -10.05
N THR A 417 38.07 0.71 -10.43
CA THR A 417 39.23 0.39 -11.29
C THR A 417 39.24 1.21 -12.58
N ASN A 418 38.09 1.76 -12.99
CA ASN A 418 37.96 2.72 -14.10
C ASN A 418 36.84 3.72 -13.79
N GLY A 419 37.00 5.01 -14.15
CA GLY A 419 35.89 5.98 -14.09
C GLY A 419 34.68 5.54 -14.94
N ILE A 420 34.94 4.98 -16.11
CA ILE A 420 33.97 4.28 -16.96
C ILE A 420 34.51 2.88 -17.24
N SER A 421 33.71 1.84 -17.04
CA SER A 421 34.06 0.45 -17.35
C SER A 421 33.18 -0.09 -18.48
N ILE A 422 33.79 -0.71 -19.50
CA ILE A 422 33.10 -1.35 -20.62
C ILE A 422 33.54 -2.81 -20.65
N LEU A 423 32.58 -3.73 -20.43
CA LEU A 423 32.79 -5.17 -20.26
C LEU A 423 31.90 -5.94 -21.22
N ASN A 424 32.44 -6.92 -21.94
CA ASN A 424 31.66 -7.83 -22.79
C ASN A 424 30.72 -7.12 -23.80
N ASN A 425 31.12 -5.95 -24.31
CA ASN A 425 30.40 -5.25 -25.37
C ASN A 425 31.08 -5.59 -26.69
N SER A 426 30.33 -6.15 -27.64
CA SER A 426 30.78 -6.50 -28.99
C SER A 426 30.46 -5.43 -30.01
#